data_AF-A0A165AZB5-F1
#
_entry.id   AF-A0A165AZB5-F1
#
_cell.length_a   1.000
_cell.length_b   1.000
_cell.length_c   1.000
_cell.angle_alpha   90.00
_cell.angle_beta   90.00
_cell.angle_gamma   90.00
#
_symmetry.space_group_name_H-M   'P 1'
#
loop_
_entity.id
_entity.type
_entity.pdbx_description
1 polymer ?
#
loop_
_entity_poly.entity_id
_entity_poly.type
_entity_poly.pdbx_seq_one_letter_code
_entity_poly.pdbx_strand_id
1 'polypeptide(L)'
;VIEAVGPRRFHGITSDNTGNTTVARDLNKKDYAWIIILPDSCHRMSLLCKDISKITYFELVIANIKTSIRYFKKSSFANAHLRTCRKQLCIGCGLVSVGKTRFATLYHSGESLLHCLPAISSLCKENIISAQFKFRLEEFATILKPLAKSITCLESTHSTISDVYIFWLASMAELHAFITEPTNSLDNAVKEEIRCNANHRFKQMIDHAPDDVYLTGFVLDPRAFSFKDAQSK
;
A
#
# COMPACT_ATOMS: atom_id res chain seq x y z
N VAL A 1 15.18 -13.84 -24.70
CA VAL A 1 16.07 -13.72 -23.51
C VAL A 1 16.36 -15.08 -22.90
N ILE A 2 15.33 -15.85 -22.51
CA ILE A 2 15.50 -17.19 -21.90
C ILE A 2 16.37 -18.10 -22.77
N GLU A 3 16.02 -18.25 -24.05
CA GLU A 3 16.82 -19.05 -25.01
C GLU A 3 18.26 -18.52 -25.19
N ALA A 4 18.43 -17.20 -25.32
CA ALA A 4 19.73 -16.59 -25.57
C ALA A 4 20.71 -16.75 -24.40
N VAL A 5 20.22 -16.75 -23.16
CA VAL A 5 21.04 -16.91 -21.94
C VAL A 5 21.16 -18.38 -21.53
N GLY A 6 20.18 -19.21 -21.90
CA GLY A 6 20.07 -20.61 -21.54
C GLY A 6 18.95 -20.84 -20.50
N PRO A 7 17.91 -21.62 -20.83
CA PRO A 7 16.74 -21.82 -19.95
C PRO A 7 17.07 -22.33 -18.54
N ARG A 8 18.09 -23.18 -18.40
CA ARG A 8 18.53 -23.74 -17.10
C ARG A 8 19.13 -22.72 -16.13
N ARG A 9 19.38 -21.49 -16.59
CA ARG A 9 19.90 -20.41 -15.72
C ARG A 9 18.78 -19.62 -15.05
N PHE A 10 17.52 -19.83 -15.44
CA PHE A 10 16.35 -19.16 -14.88
C PHE A 10 15.63 -20.08 -13.92
N HIS A 11 15.30 -19.56 -12.74
CA HIS A 11 14.62 -20.29 -11.67
C HIS A 11 13.30 -19.64 -11.26
N GLY A 12 13.11 -18.36 -11.60
CA GLY A 12 11.88 -17.64 -11.29
C GLY A 12 11.61 -16.50 -12.26
N ILE A 13 10.33 -16.21 -12.46
CA ILE A 13 9.87 -15.07 -13.28
C ILE A 13 8.82 -14.31 -12.49
N THR A 14 9.00 -12.99 -12.43
CA THR A 14 8.03 -12.05 -11.88
C THR A 14 7.65 -11.02 -12.93
N SER A 15 6.39 -10.62 -12.95
CA SER A 15 5.89 -9.50 -13.75
C SER A 15 4.57 -9.01 -13.18
N ASP A 16 4.13 -7.83 -13.62
CA ASP A 16 2.83 -7.29 -13.24
C ASP A 16 1.69 -8.28 -13.54
N ASN A 17 0.52 -8.03 -12.98
CA ASN A 17 -0.59 -8.96 -13.08
C ASN A 17 -1.60 -8.60 -14.18
N THR A 18 -1.13 -8.00 -15.27
CA THR A 18 -1.96 -7.77 -16.45
C THR A 18 -2.25 -9.09 -17.19
N GLY A 19 -3.30 -9.11 -18.03
CA GLY A 19 -3.72 -10.34 -18.71
C GLY A 19 -2.62 -10.93 -19.59
N ASN A 20 -1.95 -10.07 -20.37
CA ASN A 20 -0.89 -10.49 -21.29
C ASN A 20 0.34 -11.04 -20.55
N THR A 21 0.74 -10.41 -19.45
CA THR A 21 1.90 -10.87 -18.67
C THR A 21 1.60 -12.17 -17.92
N THR A 22 0.37 -12.35 -17.46
CA THR A 22 -0.08 -13.62 -16.85
C THR A 22 -0.03 -14.76 -17.87
N VAL A 23 -0.61 -14.57 -19.06
CA VAL A 23 -0.57 -15.57 -20.14
C VAL A 23 0.88 -15.88 -20.54
N ALA A 24 1.74 -14.87 -20.63
CA ALA A 24 3.15 -15.08 -20.95
C ALA A 24 3.86 -15.93 -19.87
N ARG A 25 3.59 -15.72 -18.59
CA ARG A 25 4.13 -16.55 -17.50
C ARG A 25 3.64 -17.99 -17.59
N ASP A 26 2.36 -18.20 -17.88
CA ASP A 26 1.77 -19.53 -18.02
C ASP A 26 2.37 -20.30 -19.20
N LEU A 27 2.61 -19.63 -20.32
CA LEU A 27 3.32 -20.21 -21.48
C LEU A 27 4.76 -20.59 -21.11
N ASN A 28 5.50 -19.69 -20.46
CA ASN A 28 6.87 -20.00 -20.02
C ASN A 28 6.92 -21.16 -19.01
N LYS A 29 5.91 -21.30 -18.13
CA LYS A 29 5.82 -22.42 -17.18
C LYS A 29 5.57 -23.76 -17.91
N LYS A 30 4.81 -23.75 -19.01
CA LYS A 30 4.59 -24.93 -19.85
C LYS A 30 5.88 -25.38 -20.54
N ASP A 31 6.63 -24.42 -21.08
CA ASP A 31 7.88 -24.71 -21.81
C ASP A 31 9.03 -25.03 -20.85
N TYR A 32 9.03 -24.45 -19.65
CA TYR A 32 10.09 -24.59 -18.65
C TYR A 32 9.50 -24.82 -17.24
N ALA A 33 9.09 -26.06 -16.96
CA ALA A 33 8.37 -26.43 -15.74
C ALA A 33 9.12 -26.10 -14.41
N TRP A 34 10.45 -26.07 -14.43
CA TRP A 34 11.28 -25.74 -13.26
C TRP A 34 11.29 -24.26 -12.90
N ILE A 35 10.79 -23.38 -13.77
CA ILE A 35 10.71 -21.95 -13.48
C ILE A 35 9.53 -21.70 -12.55
N ILE A 36 9.79 -21.01 -11.43
CA ILE A 36 8.78 -20.63 -10.45
C ILE A 36 8.11 -19.32 -10.89
N ILE A 37 6.79 -19.29 -10.89
CA ILE A 37 6.03 -18.08 -11.22
C ILE A 37 5.79 -17.28 -9.93
N LEU A 38 6.21 -16.01 -9.94
CA LEU A 38 6.11 -15.09 -8.81
C LEU A 38 5.20 -13.90 -9.18
N PRO A 39 3.87 -13.98 -8.91
CA PRO A 39 2.95 -12.87 -9.16
C PRO A 39 3.40 -11.59 -8.43
N ASP A 40 3.36 -10.42 -9.09
CA ASP A 40 3.79 -9.16 -8.46
C ASP A 40 2.93 -8.78 -7.25
N SER A 41 3.52 -8.91 -6.05
CA SER A 41 2.89 -8.66 -4.76
C SER A 41 2.61 -7.17 -4.52
N CYS A 42 3.57 -6.31 -4.86
CA CYS A 42 3.47 -4.86 -4.72
C CYS A 42 2.33 -4.31 -5.57
N HIS A 43 2.21 -4.80 -6.81
CA HIS A 43 1.13 -4.43 -7.70
C HIS A 43 -0.23 -4.87 -7.15
N ARG A 44 -0.35 -6.11 -6.65
CA ARG A 44 -1.62 -6.62 -6.07
C ARG A 44 -2.05 -5.84 -4.84
N MET A 45 -1.11 -5.48 -3.97
CA MET A 45 -1.41 -4.69 -2.78
C MET A 45 -1.76 -3.24 -3.13
N SER A 46 -1.12 -2.68 -4.17
CA SER A 46 -1.52 -1.39 -4.75
C SER A 46 -2.94 -1.43 -5.34
N LEU A 47 -3.35 -2.55 -5.94
CA LEU A 47 -4.74 -2.74 -6.39
C LEU A 47 -5.72 -2.82 -5.20
N LEU A 48 -5.33 -3.37 -4.06
CA LEU A 48 -6.16 -3.29 -2.85
C LEU A 48 -6.34 -1.84 -2.38
N CYS A 49 -5.26 -1.04 -2.36
CA CYS A 49 -5.37 0.40 -2.09
C CYS A 49 -6.34 1.09 -3.06
N LYS A 50 -6.32 0.70 -4.34
CA LYS A 50 -7.24 1.21 -5.37
C LYS A 50 -8.69 0.86 -5.04
N ASP A 51 -8.97 -0.38 -4.68
CA ASP A 51 -10.33 -0.84 -4.43
C ASP A 51 -10.92 -0.18 -3.19
N ILE A 52 -10.13 -0.07 -2.10
CA ILE A 52 -10.53 0.71 -0.92
C ILE A 52 -10.79 2.16 -1.30
N SER A 53 -9.93 2.77 -2.14
CA SER A 53 -10.10 4.16 -2.59
C SER A 53 -11.32 4.39 -3.50
N LYS A 54 -11.99 3.34 -3.98
CA LYS A 54 -13.22 3.44 -4.79
C LYS A 54 -14.49 3.38 -3.96
N ILE A 55 -14.40 3.06 -2.67
CA ILE A 55 -15.56 3.06 -1.79
C ILE A 55 -16.09 4.50 -1.70
N THR A 56 -17.39 4.68 -1.95
CA THR A 56 -18.04 6.00 -2.04
C THR A 56 -17.75 6.88 -0.82
N TYR A 57 -17.65 6.27 0.36
CA TYR A 57 -17.30 6.94 1.61
C TYR A 57 -16.00 7.78 1.54
N PHE A 58 -15.01 7.34 0.75
CA PHE A 58 -13.71 8.01 0.63
C PHE A 58 -13.60 9.01 -0.54
N GLU A 59 -14.61 9.11 -1.40
CA GLU A 59 -14.52 9.96 -2.60
C GLU A 59 -14.25 11.43 -2.25
N LEU A 60 -14.97 11.97 -1.26
CA LEU A 60 -14.85 13.36 -0.85
C LEU A 60 -13.46 13.66 -0.25
N VAL A 61 -12.95 12.79 0.63
CA VAL A 61 -11.63 13.00 1.24
C VAL A 61 -10.52 12.90 0.18
N ILE A 62 -10.63 11.98 -0.77
CA ILE A 62 -9.68 11.84 -1.88
C ILE A 62 -9.72 13.07 -2.79
N ALA A 63 -10.91 13.59 -3.10
CA ALA A 63 -11.07 14.81 -3.90
C ALA A 63 -10.42 16.01 -3.21
N ASN A 64 -10.61 16.15 -1.90
CA ASN A 64 -10.00 17.22 -1.10
C ASN A 64 -8.47 17.08 -1.07
N ILE A 65 -7.91 15.89 -0.82
CA ILE A 65 -6.46 15.63 -0.89
C ILE A 65 -5.89 16.11 -2.24
N LYS A 66 -6.49 15.66 -3.34
CA LYS A 66 -6.05 16.01 -4.70
C LYS A 66 -6.15 17.51 -4.98
N THR A 67 -7.18 18.17 -4.45
CA THR A 67 -7.42 19.60 -4.66
C THR A 67 -6.44 20.44 -3.86
N SER A 68 -6.25 20.14 -2.58
CA SER A 68 -5.29 20.83 -1.71
C SER A 68 -3.87 20.73 -2.27
N ILE A 69 -3.42 19.53 -2.62
CA ILE A 69 -2.08 19.33 -3.19
C ILE A 69 -1.93 20.08 -4.52
N ARG A 70 -2.95 20.05 -5.38
CA ARG A 70 -2.93 20.76 -6.67
C ARG A 70 -2.84 22.27 -6.48
N TYR A 71 -3.57 22.83 -5.51
CA TYR A 71 -3.52 24.25 -5.19
C TYR A 71 -2.11 24.70 -4.82
N PHE A 72 -1.50 24.05 -3.83
CA PHE A 72 -0.14 24.38 -3.40
C PHE A 72 0.93 24.05 -4.44
N LYS A 73 0.68 23.11 -5.35
CA LYS A 73 1.58 22.83 -6.47
C LYS A 73 1.53 23.91 -7.56
N LYS A 74 0.34 24.46 -7.84
CA LYS A 74 0.15 25.47 -8.90
C LYS A 74 0.48 26.89 -8.43
N SER A 75 0.22 27.22 -7.17
CA SER A 75 0.48 28.56 -6.64
C SER A 75 1.88 28.64 -6.04
N SER A 76 2.83 29.22 -6.78
CA SER A 76 4.18 29.49 -6.29
C SER A 76 4.17 30.32 -5.00
N PHE A 77 3.25 31.30 -4.93
CA PHE A 77 3.03 32.12 -3.75
C PHE A 77 2.59 31.27 -2.54
N ALA A 78 1.52 30.49 -2.68
CA ALA A 78 1.03 29.66 -1.58
C ALA A 78 2.06 28.60 -1.15
N ASN A 79 2.80 28.02 -2.09
CA ASN A 79 3.87 27.06 -1.79
C ASN A 79 5.02 27.71 -1.00
N ALA A 80 5.44 28.91 -1.38
CA ALA A 80 6.48 29.66 -0.67
C ALA A 80 6.05 29.94 0.77
N HIS A 81 4.82 30.42 0.96
CA HIS A 81 4.23 30.63 2.28
C HIS A 81 4.14 29.33 3.10
N LEU A 82 3.71 28.22 2.50
CA LEU A 82 3.68 26.92 3.15
C LEU A 82 5.07 26.46 3.60
N ARG A 83 6.10 26.66 2.78
CA ARG A 83 7.48 26.34 3.15
C ARG A 83 7.96 27.17 4.34
N THR A 84 7.63 28.46 4.37
CA THR A 84 7.98 29.35 5.49
C THR A 84 7.29 28.93 6.78
N CYS A 85 5.96 28.71 6.75
CA CYS A 85 5.23 28.27 7.95
C CYS A 85 5.68 26.89 8.43
N ARG A 86 5.97 25.95 7.52
CA ARG A 86 6.55 24.64 7.88
C ARG A 86 7.89 24.78 8.59
N LYS A 87 8.77 25.68 8.14
CA LYS A 87 10.04 25.96 8.83
C LYS A 87 9.82 26.53 10.23
N GLN A 88 8.87 27.46 10.38
CA GLN A 88 8.52 28.06 11.68
C GLN A 88 7.96 27.02 12.66
N LEU A 89 7.20 26.04 12.17
CA LEU A 89 6.61 24.96 12.96
C LEU A 89 7.48 23.69 13.03
N CYS A 90 8.72 23.73 12.55
CA CYS A 90 9.64 22.59 12.53
C CYS A 90 9.11 21.33 11.80
N ILE A 91 8.29 21.51 10.77
CA ILE A 91 7.72 20.41 9.96
C ILE A 91 8.65 20.06 8.80
N GLY A 92 9.44 18.99 8.96
CA GLY A 92 10.46 18.57 7.98
C GLY A 92 9.89 18.08 6.63
N CYS A 93 8.75 17.39 6.63
CA CYS A 93 8.15 16.79 5.43
C CYS A 93 7.21 17.76 4.69
N GLY A 94 7.26 17.74 3.35
CA GLY A 94 6.40 18.57 2.49
C GLY A 94 5.34 17.76 1.77
N LEU A 95 4.44 18.45 1.07
CA LEU A 95 3.37 17.81 0.33
C LEU A 95 3.90 16.87 -0.76
N VAL A 96 3.43 15.63 -0.75
CA VAL A 96 3.75 14.59 -1.71
C VAL A 96 2.67 14.53 -2.78
N SER A 97 3.05 14.54 -4.06
CA SER A 97 2.09 14.43 -5.16
C SER A 97 1.52 13.02 -5.29
N VAL A 98 0.23 12.92 -5.61
CA VAL A 98 -0.41 11.65 -5.95
C VAL A 98 0.16 11.15 -7.28
N GLY A 99 0.73 9.94 -7.28
CA GLY A 99 1.19 9.26 -8.48
C GLY A 99 0.03 8.76 -9.34
N LYS A 100 0.18 8.82 -10.67
CA LYS A 100 -0.87 8.39 -11.61
C LYS A 100 -1.14 6.88 -11.59
N THR A 101 -0.13 6.07 -11.29
CA THR A 101 -0.15 4.61 -11.46
C THR A 101 -0.01 3.81 -10.16
N ARG A 102 0.56 4.40 -9.10
CA ARG A 102 0.76 3.73 -7.80
C ARG A 102 -0.30 4.21 -6.82
N PHE A 103 -1.36 3.44 -6.59
CA PHE A 103 -2.48 3.85 -5.74
C PHE A 103 -2.08 4.03 -4.27
N ALA A 104 -1.03 3.33 -3.81
CA ALA A 104 -0.41 3.57 -2.51
C ALA A 104 0.13 5.00 -2.33
N THR A 105 0.38 5.76 -3.41
CA THR A 105 0.77 7.17 -3.28
C THR A 105 -0.34 8.06 -2.71
N LEU A 106 -1.61 7.62 -2.74
CA LEU A 106 -2.68 8.32 -2.04
C LEU A 106 -2.43 8.35 -0.53
N TYR A 107 -1.88 7.28 0.04
CA TYR A 107 -1.45 7.27 1.44
C TYR A 107 -0.36 8.32 1.69
N HIS A 108 0.75 8.27 0.94
CA HIS A 108 1.85 9.23 1.15
C HIS A 108 1.41 10.69 0.94
N SER A 109 0.53 10.93 -0.03
CA SER A 109 -0.09 12.24 -0.22
C SER A 109 -0.97 12.65 0.96
N GLY A 110 -1.84 11.76 1.45
CA GLY A 110 -2.69 12.02 2.60
C GLY A 110 -1.90 12.26 3.89
N GLU A 111 -0.91 11.41 4.17
CA GLU A 111 0.00 11.53 5.31
C GLU A 111 0.80 12.83 5.25
N SER A 112 1.36 13.17 4.09
CA SER A 112 2.07 14.46 3.93
C SER A 112 1.17 15.66 4.15
N LEU A 113 -0.10 15.56 3.75
CA LEU A 113 -1.09 16.60 3.97
C LEU A 113 -1.43 16.72 5.46
N LEU A 114 -1.66 15.60 6.16
CA LEU A 114 -1.87 15.54 7.60
C LEU A 114 -0.76 16.25 8.37
N HIS A 115 0.50 15.92 8.08
CA HIS A 115 1.65 16.58 8.71
C HIS A 115 1.72 18.08 8.40
N CYS A 116 1.27 18.50 7.21
CA CYS A 116 1.26 19.91 6.83
C CYS A 116 0.01 20.66 7.32
N LEU A 117 -1.03 19.99 7.85
CA LEU A 117 -2.26 20.65 8.28
C LEU A 117 -2.03 21.80 9.27
N PRO A 118 -1.17 21.69 10.30
CA PRO A 118 -0.93 22.82 11.21
C PRO A 118 -0.40 24.07 10.49
N ALA A 119 0.49 23.89 9.53
CA ALA A 119 1.02 25.00 8.70
C ALA A 119 -0.02 25.54 7.72
N ILE A 120 -0.89 24.69 7.18
CA ILE A 120 -1.98 25.13 6.30
C ILE A 120 -3.02 25.92 7.11
N SER A 121 -3.40 25.43 8.29
CA SER A 121 -4.30 26.13 9.20
C SER A 121 -3.76 27.50 9.62
N SER A 122 -2.45 27.62 9.90
CA SER A 122 -1.84 28.91 10.25
C SER A 122 -1.89 29.92 9.09
N LEU A 123 -1.84 29.44 7.84
CA LEU A 123 -1.91 30.29 6.65
C LEU A 123 -3.33 30.77 6.35
N CYS A 124 -4.33 29.96 6.66
CA CYS A 124 -5.72 30.25 6.36
C CYS A 124 -6.34 31.36 7.23
N LYS A 125 -5.66 31.83 8.29
CA LYS A 125 -6.10 32.83 9.31
C LYS A 125 -7.41 32.49 10.06
N GLU A 126 -8.27 31.67 9.48
CA GLU A 126 -9.45 31.05 10.05
C GLU A 126 -9.34 29.52 9.93
N ASN A 127 -10.05 28.78 10.79
CA ASN A 127 -10.13 27.31 10.76
C ASN A 127 -10.92 26.80 9.53
N ILE A 128 -10.47 27.15 8.32
CA ILE A 128 -11.10 26.77 7.05
C ILE A 128 -11.04 25.24 6.84
N ILE A 129 -10.05 24.58 7.44
CA ILE A 129 -9.94 23.12 7.43
C ILE A 129 -11.00 22.57 8.38
N SER A 130 -12.09 22.04 7.83
CA SER A 130 -13.15 21.45 8.63
C SER A 130 -12.62 20.28 9.47
N ALA A 131 -13.06 20.20 10.73
CA ALA A 131 -12.73 19.08 11.62
C ALA A 131 -13.10 17.74 10.98
N GLN A 132 -14.21 17.71 10.24
CA GLN A 132 -14.67 16.55 9.49
C GLN A 132 -13.67 16.09 8.41
N PHE A 133 -13.02 17.04 7.70
CA PHE A 133 -12.02 16.69 6.69
C PHE A 133 -10.76 16.12 7.35
N LYS A 134 -10.27 16.76 8.43
CA LYS A 134 -9.11 16.25 9.18
C LYS A 134 -9.37 14.82 9.67
N PHE A 135 -10.53 14.60 10.30
CA PHE A 135 -10.92 13.29 10.82
C PHE A 135 -10.96 12.22 9.71
N ARG A 136 -11.67 12.48 8.60
CA ARG A 136 -11.74 11.53 7.47
C ARG A 136 -10.38 11.28 6.83
N LEU A 137 -9.50 12.28 6.83
CA LEU A 137 -8.15 12.14 6.31
C LEU A 137 -7.30 11.23 7.20
N GLU A 138 -7.44 11.35 8.53
CA GLU A 138 -6.79 10.47 9.50
C GLU A 138 -7.31 9.03 9.39
N GLU A 139 -8.62 8.83 9.28
CA GLU A 139 -9.22 7.51 9.02
C GLU A 139 -8.68 6.88 7.74
N PHE A 140 -8.73 7.62 6.61
CA PHE A 140 -8.26 7.13 5.32
C PHE A 140 -6.77 6.80 5.32
N ALA A 141 -5.94 7.65 5.93
CA ALA A 141 -4.50 7.39 6.06
C ALA A 141 -4.23 6.15 6.93
N THR A 142 -4.99 5.97 8.02
CA THR A 142 -4.84 4.81 8.92
C THR A 142 -5.14 3.50 8.19
N ILE A 143 -6.20 3.45 7.39
CA ILE A 143 -6.59 2.25 6.62
C ILE A 143 -5.52 1.88 5.58
N LEU A 144 -4.98 2.87 4.85
CA LEU A 144 -4.00 2.58 3.80
C LEU A 144 -2.57 2.39 4.30
N LYS A 145 -2.27 2.79 5.54
CA LYS A 145 -0.94 2.72 6.16
C LYS A 145 -0.29 1.34 6.11
N PRO A 146 -0.91 0.25 6.60
CA PRO A 146 -0.31 -1.08 6.54
C PRO A 146 0.08 -1.49 5.11
N LEU A 147 -0.82 -1.19 4.15
CA LEU A 147 -0.63 -1.54 2.75
C LEU A 147 0.53 -0.76 2.12
N ALA A 148 0.58 0.56 2.33
CA ALA A 148 1.62 1.40 1.76
C ALA A 148 3.01 1.11 2.33
N LYS A 149 3.09 0.85 3.65
CA LYS A 149 4.34 0.44 4.29
C LYS A 149 4.80 -0.93 3.79
N SER A 150 3.89 -1.89 3.70
CA SER A 150 4.18 -3.22 3.17
C SER A 150 4.67 -3.18 1.73
N ILE A 151 4.07 -2.36 0.87
CA ILE A 151 4.56 -2.14 -0.51
C ILE A 151 5.98 -1.57 -0.49
N THR A 152 6.23 -0.55 0.34
CA THR A 152 7.57 0.06 0.46
C THR A 152 8.61 -0.97 0.90
N CYS A 153 8.27 -1.82 1.86
CA CYS A 153 9.15 -2.91 2.30
C CYS A 153 9.39 -3.92 1.18
N LEU A 154 8.34 -4.35 0.47
CA LEU A 154 8.43 -5.34 -0.60
C LEU A 154 9.14 -4.84 -1.86
N GLU A 155 9.17 -3.52 -2.10
CA GLU A 155 10.00 -2.92 -3.16
C GLU A 155 11.51 -2.96 -2.84
N SER A 156 11.90 -3.33 -1.61
CA SER A 156 13.31 -3.50 -1.23
C SER A 156 13.97 -4.66 -1.96
N THR A 157 15.24 -4.49 -2.34
CA THR A 157 16.09 -5.53 -2.93
C THR A 157 16.42 -6.67 -1.95
N HIS A 158 16.16 -6.47 -0.66
CA HIS A 158 16.35 -7.48 0.38
C HIS A 158 15.08 -8.28 0.67
N SER A 159 13.96 -7.98 0.02
CA SER A 159 12.70 -8.70 0.20
C SER A 159 12.81 -10.12 -0.33
N THR A 160 12.30 -11.05 0.45
CA THR A 160 12.21 -12.47 0.13
C THR A 160 10.76 -12.87 -0.15
N ILE A 161 10.58 -14.09 -0.67
CA ILE A 161 9.26 -14.69 -0.90
C ILE A 161 8.50 -14.86 0.44
N SER A 162 9.21 -15.16 1.54
CA SER A 162 8.63 -15.23 2.89
C SER A 162 8.08 -13.88 3.34
N ASP A 163 8.82 -12.79 3.09
CA ASP A 163 8.39 -11.44 3.47
C ASP A 163 7.08 -11.05 2.77
N VAL A 164 6.84 -11.52 1.54
CA VAL A 164 5.54 -11.32 0.85
C VAL A 164 4.40 -11.87 1.69
N TYR A 165 4.48 -13.13 2.12
CA TYR A 165 3.43 -13.74 2.92
C TYR A 165 3.22 -13.01 4.26
N ILE A 166 4.32 -12.68 4.96
CA ILE A 166 4.28 -11.98 6.24
C ILE A 166 3.64 -10.60 6.11
N PHE A 167 4.04 -9.80 5.11
CA PHE A 167 3.50 -8.45 4.94
C PHE A 167 2.03 -8.44 4.51
N TRP A 168 1.59 -9.44 3.72
CA TRP A 168 0.17 -9.62 3.42
C TRP A 168 -0.63 -9.98 4.68
N LEU A 169 -0.16 -10.94 5.49
CA LEU A 169 -0.82 -11.29 6.75
C LEU A 169 -0.88 -10.10 7.72
N ALA A 170 0.24 -9.40 7.93
CA ALA A 170 0.31 -8.22 8.79
C ALA A 170 -0.67 -7.14 8.31
N SER A 171 -0.72 -6.90 6.99
CA SER A 171 -1.66 -5.94 6.42
C SER A 171 -3.12 -6.33 6.63
N MET A 172 -3.47 -7.60 6.45
CA MET A 172 -4.84 -8.08 6.70
C MET A 172 -5.20 -7.99 8.18
N ALA A 173 -4.25 -8.32 9.07
CA ALA A 173 -4.46 -8.23 10.52
C ALA A 173 -4.68 -6.79 10.98
N GLU A 174 -3.89 -5.82 10.50
CA GLU A 174 -4.08 -4.39 10.82
C GLU A 174 -5.41 -3.87 10.28
N LEU A 175 -5.79 -4.22 9.04
CA LEU A 175 -7.10 -3.87 8.50
C LEU A 175 -8.24 -4.47 9.32
N HIS A 176 -8.13 -5.74 9.70
CA HIS A 176 -9.12 -6.42 10.53
C HIS A 176 -9.25 -5.77 11.91
N ALA A 177 -8.14 -5.47 12.58
CA ALA A 177 -8.13 -4.78 13.86
C ALA A 177 -8.82 -3.41 13.75
N PHE A 178 -8.50 -2.64 12.71
CA PHE A 178 -9.12 -1.34 12.49
C PHE A 178 -10.64 -1.42 12.27
N ILE A 179 -11.13 -2.35 11.43
CA ILE A 179 -12.57 -2.46 11.16
C ILE A 179 -13.36 -3.04 12.35
N THR A 180 -12.72 -3.86 13.19
CA THR A 180 -13.37 -4.48 14.37
C THR A 180 -13.32 -3.60 15.61
N GLU A 181 -12.51 -2.54 15.61
CA GLU A 181 -12.42 -1.56 16.70
C GLU A 181 -13.80 -0.92 17.00
N PRO A 182 -14.35 -1.08 18.22
CA PRO A 182 -15.66 -0.55 18.59
C PRO A 182 -15.76 0.97 18.49
N THR A 183 -14.64 1.68 18.66
CA THR A 183 -14.61 3.14 18.63
C THR A 183 -14.47 3.70 17.23
N ASN A 184 -14.37 2.87 16.19
CA ASN A 184 -14.28 3.39 14.83
C ASN A 184 -15.62 3.99 14.38
N SER A 185 -15.54 5.03 13.57
CA SER A 185 -16.65 5.82 13.03
C SER A 185 -17.18 5.33 11.68
N LEU A 186 -16.67 4.21 11.18
CA LEU A 186 -17.11 3.66 9.90
C LEU A 186 -18.47 2.99 10.07
N ASP A 187 -19.37 3.24 9.13
CA ASP A 187 -20.61 2.48 9.04
C ASP A 187 -20.31 1.01 8.73
N ASN A 188 -21.13 0.09 9.22
CA ASN A 188 -20.94 -1.34 8.99
C ASN A 188 -20.87 -1.70 7.50
N ALA A 189 -21.62 -1.00 6.64
CA ALA A 189 -21.55 -1.19 5.20
C ALA A 189 -20.14 -0.90 4.65
N VAL A 190 -19.49 0.17 5.10
CA VAL A 190 -18.13 0.55 4.68
C VAL A 190 -17.11 -0.46 5.19
N LYS A 191 -17.25 -0.90 6.45
CA LYS A 191 -16.40 -1.96 7.03
C LYS A 191 -16.48 -3.24 6.20
N GLU A 192 -17.69 -3.61 5.79
CA GLU A 192 -17.93 -4.79 4.97
C GLU A 192 -17.34 -4.67 3.56
N GLU A 193 -17.43 -3.51 2.91
CA GLU A 193 -16.78 -3.27 1.63
C GLU A 193 -15.25 -3.39 1.72
N ILE A 194 -14.64 -2.82 2.77
CA ILE A 194 -13.20 -2.95 3.03
C ILE A 194 -12.82 -4.43 3.21
N ARG A 195 -13.58 -5.16 4.05
CA ARG A 195 -13.37 -6.58 4.32
C ARG A 195 -13.48 -7.43 3.05
N CYS A 196 -14.50 -7.17 2.22
CA CYS A 196 -14.70 -7.87 0.95
C CYS A 196 -13.53 -7.65 0.00
N ASN A 197 -13.08 -6.39 -0.16
CA ASN A 197 -11.94 -6.05 -1.01
C ASN A 197 -10.64 -6.70 -0.51
N ALA A 198 -10.38 -6.64 0.81
CA ALA A 198 -9.20 -7.25 1.43
C ALA A 198 -9.16 -8.77 1.20
N ASN A 199 -10.26 -9.47 1.51
CA ASN A 199 -10.37 -10.91 1.32
C ASN A 199 -10.24 -11.30 -0.16
N HIS A 200 -10.84 -10.55 -1.07
CA HIS A 200 -10.73 -10.80 -2.50
C HIS A 200 -9.27 -10.73 -2.98
N ARG A 201 -8.53 -9.68 -2.56
CA ARG A 201 -7.13 -9.49 -2.96
C ARG A 201 -6.18 -10.46 -2.28
N PHE A 202 -6.45 -10.83 -1.03
CA PHE A 202 -5.70 -11.86 -0.32
C PHE A 202 -5.82 -13.20 -1.03
N LYS A 203 -7.05 -13.67 -1.32
CA LYS A 203 -7.29 -14.91 -2.08
C LYS A 203 -6.56 -14.90 -3.42
N GLN A 204 -6.67 -13.79 -4.15
CA GLN A 204 -6.02 -13.65 -5.45
C GLN A 204 -4.48 -13.71 -5.38
N MET A 205 -3.88 -13.21 -4.31
CA MET A 205 -2.43 -13.09 -4.19
C MET A 205 -1.77 -14.29 -3.49
N ILE A 206 -2.44 -14.83 -2.47
CA ILE A 206 -1.91 -15.87 -1.59
C ILE A 206 -2.55 -17.22 -1.94
N ASP A 207 -3.87 -17.35 -1.77
CA ASP A 207 -4.55 -18.65 -1.93
C ASP A 207 -4.53 -19.18 -3.38
N HIS A 208 -4.47 -18.27 -4.36
CA HIS A 208 -4.38 -18.62 -5.78
C HIS A 208 -2.96 -18.43 -6.35
N ALA A 209 -1.95 -18.29 -5.49
CA ALA A 209 -0.57 -18.21 -5.94
C ALA A 209 -0.15 -19.54 -6.60
N PRO A 210 0.57 -19.51 -7.74
CA PRO A 210 1.11 -20.74 -8.33
C PRO A 210 2.02 -21.47 -7.35
N ASP A 211 1.87 -22.79 -7.29
CA ASP A 211 2.71 -23.70 -6.50
C ASP A 211 2.78 -23.34 -5.00
N ASP A 212 1.78 -22.63 -4.45
CA ASP A 212 1.75 -22.10 -3.08
C ASP A 212 3.05 -21.38 -2.67
N VAL A 213 3.68 -20.69 -3.64
CA VAL A 213 5.07 -20.23 -3.52
C VAL A 213 5.32 -19.34 -2.31
N TYR A 214 4.36 -18.46 -1.96
CA TYR A 214 4.50 -17.53 -0.83
C TYR A 214 4.36 -18.22 0.51
N LEU A 215 3.40 -19.15 0.65
CA LEU A 215 3.27 -19.97 1.86
C LEU A 215 4.48 -20.89 2.03
N THR A 216 4.92 -21.52 0.94
CA THR A 216 6.12 -22.37 0.93
C THR A 216 7.36 -21.58 1.33
N GLY A 217 7.56 -20.38 0.77
CA GLY A 217 8.66 -19.49 1.13
C GLY A 217 8.65 -19.12 2.61
N PHE A 218 7.47 -18.86 3.19
CA PHE A 218 7.32 -18.61 4.62
C PHE A 218 7.65 -19.84 5.48
N VAL A 219 7.13 -21.02 5.13
CA VAL A 219 7.39 -22.26 5.87
C VAL A 219 8.87 -22.66 5.84
N LEU A 220 9.57 -22.35 4.75
CA LEU A 220 11.00 -22.63 4.60
C LEU A 220 11.91 -21.53 5.17
N ASP A 221 11.35 -20.44 5.69
CA ASP A 221 12.14 -19.35 6.26
C ASP A 221 12.53 -19.64 7.71
N PRO A 222 13.83 -19.88 8.00
CA PRO A 222 14.26 -20.15 9.37
C PRO A 222 13.97 -18.97 10.32
N ARG A 223 13.89 -17.74 9.80
CA ARG A 223 13.59 -16.53 10.60
C ARG A 223 12.18 -16.57 11.18
N ALA A 224 11.25 -17.26 10.51
CA ALA A 224 9.86 -17.36 10.95
C ALA A 224 9.67 -18.28 12.17
N PHE A 225 10.58 -19.25 12.37
CA PHE A 225 10.46 -20.28 13.42
C PHE A 225 11.52 -20.18 14.52
N SER A 226 12.58 -19.40 14.32
CA SER A 226 13.72 -19.29 15.25
C SER A 226 13.43 -18.57 16.58
N PHE A 227 12.21 -18.09 16.84
CA PHE A 227 11.88 -17.35 18.07
C PHE A 227 11.55 -18.22 19.29
N LYS A 228 11.47 -19.55 19.16
CA LYS A 228 11.15 -20.44 20.29
C LYS A 228 12.36 -20.91 21.11
N ASP A 229 13.57 -20.86 20.57
CA ASP A 229 14.75 -21.42 21.25
C ASP A 229 15.58 -20.41 22.06
N ALA A 230 15.20 -19.13 22.04
CA ALA A 230 15.94 -18.05 22.71
C ALA A 230 15.38 -17.66 24.10
N GLN A 231 14.29 -18.28 24.57
CA GLN A 231 13.75 -18.05 25.93
C GLN A 231 14.03 -19.21 26.91
N SER A 232 14.87 -20.17 26.54
CA SER A 232 15.32 -21.23 27.44
C SER A 232 16.85 -21.19 27.60
N LYS A 233 17.35 -20.10 28.18
CA LYS A 233 18.64 -20.05 28.90
C LYS A 233 18.58 -19.02 30.00
#